data_AF-A0A2S4LIZ1-F1
#
_entry.id   AF-A0A2S4LIZ1-F1
#
_cell.length_a   1.000
_cell.length_b   1.000
_cell.length_c   1.000
_cell.angle_alpha   90.00
_cell.angle_beta   90.00
_cell.angle_gamma   90.00
#
_symmetry.space_group_name_H-M   'P 1'
#
loop_
_entity.id
_entity.type
_entity.pdbx_description
1 polymer ?
#
loop_
_entity_poly.entity_id
_entity_poly.type
_entity_poly.pdbx_seq_one_letter_code
_entity_poly.pdbx_strand_id
1 'polypeptide(L)'
;MLLAMAASVVLVITTILVLYEILRLTSEHLAELPIPPRARILVVVLAAFVGHTMAVWIYAGAYWLLVLRLGNGAFAGVPVTTFEDCLYFSVVTYTTLGFGDHFPVGHARLISGVEALNGLLLIGWSASFTYLAMERYWPLHGKAHAHRAVGAGLEEACPEPKRARFFPQAVTQVEADQGVGIAPGSIPDAEGKVSSRHGRTKAIR
;
A
#
# COMPACT_ATOMS: atom_id res chain seq x y z
N MET A 1 12.40 -26.36 -32.08
CA MET A 1 11.27 -25.47 -31.74
C MET A 1 10.61 -25.88 -30.43
N LEU A 2 10.12 -27.12 -30.30
CA LEU A 2 9.52 -27.62 -29.05
C LEU A 2 10.41 -27.45 -27.80
N LEU A 3 11.71 -27.74 -27.93
CA LEU A 3 12.65 -27.56 -26.81
C LEU A 3 12.76 -26.09 -26.34
N ALA A 4 12.73 -25.13 -27.27
CA ALA A 4 12.76 -23.71 -26.92
C ALA A 4 11.47 -23.26 -26.24
N MET A 5 10.31 -23.79 -26.67
CA MET A 5 9.02 -23.52 -26.04
C MET A 5 8.94 -24.12 -24.64
N ALA A 6 9.39 -25.37 -24.46
CA ALA A 6 9.44 -26.02 -23.15
C ALA A 6 10.40 -25.26 -22.22
N ALA A 7 11.59 -24.88 -22.71
CA ALA A 7 12.54 -24.08 -21.95
C ALA A 7 11.97 -22.72 -21.54
N SER A 8 11.28 -22.01 -22.44
CA SER A 8 10.65 -20.72 -22.10
C SER A 8 9.57 -20.87 -21.03
N VAL A 9 8.75 -21.93 -21.10
CA VAL A 9 7.73 -22.19 -20.08
C VAL A 9 8.37 -22.48 -18.73
N VAL A 10 9.40 -23.32 -18.70
CA VAL A 10 10.14 -23.62 -17.47
C VAL A 10 10.76 -22.35 -16.89
N LEU A 11 11.43 -21.52 -17.72
CA LEU A 11 12.03 -20.26 -17.27
C LEU A 11 11.00 -19.29 -16.68
N VAL A 12 9.84 -19.15 -17.33
CA VAL A 12 8.75 -18.30 -16.83
C VAL A 12 8.26 -18.80 -15.48
N ILE A 13 7.99 -20.11 -15.35
CA ILE A 13 7.54 -20.69 -14.08
C ILE A 13 8.60 -20.50 -13.00
N THR A 14 9.86 -20.80 -13.28
CA THR A 14 10.96 -20.68 -12.31
C THR A 14 11.14 -19.23 -11.86
N THR A 15 11.11 -18.26 -12.77
CA THR A 15 11.28 -16.84 -12.41
C THR A 15 10.09 -16.28 -11.62
N ILE A 16 8.86 -16.68 -11.96
CA ILE A 16 7.68 -16.35 -11.16
C ILE A 16 7.80 -16.93 -9.75
N LEU A 17 8.20 -18.20 -9.62
CA LEU A 17 8.38 -18.85 -8.32
C LEU A 17 9.48 -18.18 -7.48
N VAL A 18 10.61 -17.80 -8.10
CA VAL A 18 11.70 -17.10 -7.42
C VAL A 18 11.24 -15.74 -6.90
N LEU A 19 10.56 -14.94 -7.72
CA LEU A 19 10.06 -13.64 -7.28
C LEU A 19 9.00 -13.79 -6.17
N TYR A 20 8.10 -14.77 -6.33
CA TYR A 20 7.09 -15.09 -5.33
C TYR A 20 7.72 -15.50 -3.99
N GLU A 21 8.71 -16.40 -4.01
CA GLU A 21 9.37 -16.87 -2.78
C GLU A 21 10.12 -15.74 -2.09
N ILE A 22 10.79 -14.86 -2.84
CA ILE A 22 11.47 -13.68 -2.28
C ILE A 22 10.47 -12.73 -1.61
N LEU A 23 9.33 -12.47 -2.26
CA LEU A 23 8.27 -11.65 -1.68
C LEU A 23 7.65 -12.32 -0.44
N ARG A 24 7.44 -13.63 -0.49
CA ARG A 24 6.88 -14.43 0.61
C ARG A 24 7.82 -14.45 1.82
N LEU A 25 9.08 -14.82 1.63
CA LEU A 25 10.10 -14.83 2.67
C LEU A 25 10.26 -13.46 3.30
N THR A 26 10.28 -12.41 2.47
CA THR A 26 10.34 -11.03 2.97
C THR A 26 9.10 -10.69 3.79
N SER A 27 7.89 -11.08 3.36
CA SER A 27 6.67 -10.82 4.14
C SER A 27 6.63 -11.59 5.46
N GLU A 28 7.11 -12.84 5.51
CA GLU A 28 7.10 -13.70 6.70
C GLU A 28 8.19 -13.26 7.70
N HIS A 29 9.44 -13.11 7.27
CA HIS A 29 10.54 -12.67 8.16
C HIS A 29 10.30 -11.27 8.72
N LEU A 30 9.69 -10.38 7.94
CA LEU A 30 9.47 -8.99 8.34
C LEU A 30 8.25 -8.81 9.25
N ALA A 31 7.44 -9.86 9.42
CA ALA A 31 6.38 -9.93 10.42
C ALA A 31 6.96 -10.20 11.84
N GLU A 32 8.09 -10.91 11.93
CA GLU A 32 8.73 -11.26 13.20
C GLU A 32 9.66 -10.16 13.75
N LEU A 33 10.15 -9.27 12.89
CA LEU A 33 11.03 -8.18 13.31
C LEU A 33 10.23 -6.91 13.73
N PRO A 34 10.54 -6.30 14.89
CA PRO A 34 9.90 -5.07 15.37
C PRO A 34 10.37 -3.82 14.63
N ILE A 35 10.15 -3.76 13.31
CA ILE A 35 10.63 -2.69 12.43
C ILE A 35 9.54 -1.61 12.22
N PRO A 36 9.91 -0.32 12.22
CA PRO A 36 8.96 0.76 11.93
C PRO A 36 8.38 0.64 10.49
N PRO A 37 7.11 1.04 10.27
CA PRO A 37 6.40 0.83 9.00
C PRO A 37 7.11 1.37 7.76
N ARG A 38 7.85 2.47 7.90
CA ARG A 38 8.66 3.09 6.83
C ARG A 38 9.80 2.19 6.32
N ALA A 39 10.52 1.54 7.23
CA ALA A 39 11.64 0.67 6.87
C ALA A 39 11.12 -0.66 6.29
N ARG A 40 9.92 -1.08 6.69
CA ARG A 40 9.26 -2.25 6.12
C ARG A 40 9.05 -2.14 4.60
N ILE A 41 8.55 -1.00 4.12
CA ILE A 41 8.33 -0.77 2.68
C ILE A 41 9.65 -0.74 1.92
N LEU A 42 10.68 -0.08 2.46
CA LEU A 42 12.01 -0.04 1.85
C LEU A 42 12.62 -1.45 1.70
N VAL A 43 12.48 -2.29 2.73
CA VAL A 43 12.96 -3.69 2.67
C VAL A 43 12.22 -4.48 1.59
N VAL A 44 10.90 -4.32 1.46
CA VAL A 44 10.11 -4.98 0.40
C VAL A 44 10.58 -4.56 -0.99
N VAL A 45 10.79 -3.25 -1.22
CA VAL A 45 11.28 -2.74 -2.51
C VAL A 45 12.67 -3.27 -2.82
N LEU A 46 13.58 -3.28 -1.83
CA LEU A 46 14.93 -3.79 -2.01
C LEU A 46 14.94 -5.30 -2.29
N ALA A 47 14.13 -6.08 -1.57
CA ALA A 47 13.98 -7.51 -1.80
C ALA A 47 13.40 -7.80 -3.20
N ALA A 48 12.39 -7.04 -3.62
CA ALA A 48 11.85 -7.14 -4.97
C ALA A 48 12.96 -6.89 -6.01
N PHE A 49 13.76 -5.83 -5.85
CA PHE A 49 14.87 -5.54 -6.75
C PHE A 49 15.85 -6.72 -6.88
N VAL A 50 16.26 -7.31 -5.75
CA VAL A 50 17.11 -8.52 -5.72
C VAL A 50 16.45 -9.68 -6.47
N GLY A 51 15.14 -9.88 -6.30
CA GLY A 51 14.39 -10.91 -7.04
C GLY A 51 14.37 -10.70 -8.54
N HIS A 52 14.28 -9.46 -9.01
CA HIS A 52 14.39 -9.16 -10.45
C HIS A 52 15.83 -9.43 -10.95
N THR A 53 16.85 -9.07 -10.16
CA THR A 53 18.25 -9.40 -10.50
C THR A 53 18.46 -10.92 -10.62
N MET A 54 17.91 -11.71 -9.70
CA MET A 54 17.98 -13.18 -9.77
C MET A 54 17.22 -13.72 -10.98
N ALA A 55 16.05 -13.17 -11.31
CA ALA A 55 15.29 -13.56 -12.50
C ALA A 55 16.09 -13.35 -13.79
N VAL A 56 16.75 -12.20 -13.92
CA VAL A 56 17.64 -11.89 -15.05
C VAL A 56 18.82 -12.87 -15.10
N TRP A 57 19.44 -13.21 -13.97
CA TRP A 57 20.54 -14.18 -13.94
C TRP A 57 20.12 -15.57 -14.44
N ILE A 58 18.89 -15.99 -14.14
CA ILE A 58 18.33 -17.26 -14.62
C ILE A 58 18.20 -17.25 -16.15
N TYR A 59 17.70 -16.16 -16.74
CA TYR A 59 17.62 -16.01 -18.19
C TYR A 59 19.01 -15.93 -18.84
N ALA A 60 19.95 -15.16 -18.25
CA ALA A 60 21.33 -15.10 -18.70
C ALA A 60 21.99 -16.49 -18.74
N GLY A 61 21.79 -17.31 -17.71
CA GLY A 61 22.27 -18.69 -17.67
C GLY A 61 21.62 -19.57 -18.75
N ALA A 62 20.34 -19.35 -19.06
CA ALA A 62 19.66 -20.05 -20.14
C ALA A 62 20.22 -19.68 -21.53
N TYR A 63 20.52 -18.41 -21.77
CA TYR A 63 21.19 -17.96 -23.00
C TYR A 63 22.60 -18.52 -23.10
N TRP A 64 23.37 -18.50 -22.01
CA TRP A 64 24.70 -19.10 -21.97
C TRP A 64 24.68 -20.59 -22.32
N LEU A 65 23.73 -21.34 -21.76
CA LEU A 65 23.55 -22.75 -22.11
C LEU A 65 23.15 -22.92 -23.58
N LEU A 66 22.31 -22.04 -24.13
CA LEU A 66 21.92 -22.07 -25.54
C LEU A 66 23.11 -21.84 -26.47
N VAL A 67 23.98 -20.86 -26.14
CA VAL A 67 25.22 -20.58 -26.86
C VAL A 67 26.18 -21.76 -26.80
N LEU A 68 26.33 -22.40 -25.63
CA LEU A 68 27.14 -23.61 -25.48
C LEU A 68 26.64 -24.79 -26.34
N ARG A 69 25.32 -24.92 -26.54
CA ARG A 69 24.70 -26.06 -27.25
C ARG A 69 24.60 -25.86 -28.76
N LEU A 70 24.32 -24.64 -29.22
CA LEU A 70 24.15 -24.31 -30.64
C LEU A 70 25.34 -23.53 -31.23
N GLY A 71 26.34 -23.18 -30.41
CA GLY A 71 27.40 -22.24 -30.78
C GLY A 71 26.85 -20.83 -31.02
N ASN A 72 27.59 -20.05 -31.80
CA ASN A 72 27.23 -18.69 -32.18
C ASN A 72 26.01 -18.60 -33.12
N GLY A 73 25.40 -19.73 -33.51
CA GLY A 73 24.21 -19.75 -34.38
C GLY A 73 22.91 -19.26 -33.71
N ALA A 74 22.94 -18.99 -32.39
CA ALA A 74 21.80 -18.46 -31.65
C ALA A 74 21.69 -16.93 -31.67
N PHE A 75 22.78 -16.22 -31.97
CA PHE A 75 22.84 -14.75 -31.96
C PHE A 75 23.48 -14.22 -33.25
N ALA A 76 22.94 -13.12 -33.77
CA ALA A 76 23.49 -12.37 -34.90
C ALA A 76 23.83 -10.94 -34.43
N GLY A 77 24.84 -10.33 -35.05
CA GLY A 77 25.38 -9.04 -34.63
C GLY A 77 26.73 -9.19 -33.93
N VAL A 78 26.93 -8.50 -32.81
CA VAL A 78 28.15 -8.64 -32.00
C VAL A 78 28.23 -10.07 -31.45
N PRO A 79 29.37 -10.77 -31.63
CA PRO A 79 29.52 -12.14 -31.16
C PRO A 79 29.46 -12.19 -29.63
N VAL A 80 28.45 -12.87 -29.10
CA VAL A 80 28.28 -13.17 -27.67
C VAL A 80 29.30 -14.26 -27.32
N THR A 81 30.39 -13.89 -26.66
CA THR A 81 31.49 -14.83 -26.32
C THR A 81 31.65 -15.04 -24.83
N THR A 82 31.18 -14.09 -24.03
CA THR A 82 31.30 -14.13 -22.57
C THR A 82 29.93 -14.26 -21.90
N PHE A 83 29.94 -14.72 -20.64
CA PHE A 83 28.73 -14.75 -19.82
C PHE A 83 28.19 -13.33 -19.55
N GLU A 84 29.09 -12.34 -19.50
CA GLU A 84 28.72 -10.93 -19.31
C GLU A 84 27.87 -10.39 -20.48
N ASP A 85 28.21 -10.77 -21.72
CA ASP A 85 27.42 -10.41 -22.90
C ASP A 85 26.00 -11.02 -22.83
N CYS A 86 25.88 -12.28 -22.39
CA CYS A 86 24.58 -12.92 -22.17
C CYS A 86 23.77 -12.23 -21.07
N LEU A 87 24.44 -11.84 -19.98
CA LEU A 87 23.81 -11.15 -18.87
C LEU A 87 23.33 -9.77 -19.28
N TYR A 88 24.15 -9.02 -20.00
CA TYR A 88 23.79 -7.72 -20.55
C TYR A 88 22.58 -7.83 -21.49
N PHE A 89 22.59 -8.79 -22.43
CA PHE A 89 21.44 -9.03 -23.32
C PHE A 89 20.15 -9.35 -22.55
N SER A 90 20.25 -10.20 -21.53
CA SER A 90 19.11 -10.58 -20.69
C SER A 90 18.58 -9.38 -19.90
N VAL A 91 19.44 -8.56 -19.29
CA VAL A 91 19.01 -7.32 -18.60
C VAL A 91 18.21 -6.44 -19.56
N VAL A 92 18.78 -6.17 -20.74
CA VAL A 92 18.22 -5.26 -21.75
C VAL A 92 16.88 -5.80 -22.29
N THR A 93 16.76 -7.11 -22.46
CA THR A 93 15.53 -7.76 -22.94
C THR A 93 14.46 -7.80 -21.85
N TYR A 94 14.83 -8.21 -20.64
CA TYR A 94 13.93 -8.30 -19.48
C TYR A 94 13.32 -6.96 -19.10
N THR A 95 14.10 -5.87 -19.12
CA THR A 95 13.59 -4.53 -18.86
C THR A 95 12.96 -3.88 -20.09
N THR A 96 12.85 -4.59 -21.20
CA THR A 96 12.31 -4.10 -22.48
C THR A 96 13.06 -2.89 -23.06
N LEU A 97 14.33 -2.69 -22.69
CA LEU A 97 15.17 -1.59 -23.18
C LEU A 97 15.53 -1.77 -24.66
N GLY A 98 15.91 -2.99 -25.06
CA GLY A 98 16.13 -3.36 -26.46
C GLY A 98 17.16 -2.52 -27.23
N PHE A 99 18.39 -2.33 -26.72
CA PHE A 99 19.43 -1.53 -27.38
C PHE A 99 19.79 -1.99 -28.80
N GLY A 100 19.57 -3.26 -29.14
CA GLY A 100 19.78 -3.76 -30.50
C GLY A 100 21.24 -3.87 -30.91
N ASP A 101 22.15 -4.09 -29.97
CA ASP A 101 23.54 -4.47 -30.24
C ASP A 101 23.68 -5.98 -30.48
N HIS A 102 22.86 -6.78 -29.80
CA HIS A 102 22.77 -8.23 -29.95
C HIS A 102 21.37 -8.62 -30.41
N PHE A 103 21.27 -9.40 -31.49
CA PHE A 103 19.99 -9.85 -32.02
C PHE A 103 19.86 -11.37 -31.93
N PRO A 104 18.83 -11.89 -31.23
CA PRO A 104 18.58 -13.32 -31.19
C PRO A 104 18.11 -13.82 -32.56
N VAL A 105 18.64 -14.94 -33.03
CA VAL A 105 18.25 -15.59 -34.28
C VAL A 105 17.73 -17.01 -34.05
N GLY A 106 16.93 -17.49 -35.01
CA GLY A 106 16.32 -18.81 -34.94
C GLY A 106 15.43 -18.98 -33.71
N HIS A 107 15.77 -19.95 -32.86
CA HIS A 107 14.99 -20.35 -31.69
C HIS A 107 15.07 -19.35 -30.54
N ALA A 108 16.15 -18.57 -30.44
CA ALA A 108 16.35 -17.61 -29.37
C ALA A 108 15.32 -16.46 -29.39
N ARG A 109 14.77 -16.14 -30.58
CA ARG A 109 13.74 -15.09 -30.77
C ARG A 109 12.48 -15.33 -29.94
N LEU A 110 12.09 -16.60 -29.80
CA LEU A 110 10.93 -16.99 -29.01
C LEU A 110 11.21 -16.77 -27.53
N ILE A 111 12.41 -17.15 -27.07
CA ILE A 111 12.83 -17.00 -25.68
C ILE A 111 12.94 -15.51 -25.30
N SER A 112 13.55 -14.68 -26.16
CA SER A 112 13.68 -13.24 -25.91
C SER A 112 12.33 -12.51 -25.89
N GLY A 113 11.41 -12.89 -26.77
CA GLY A 113 10.05 -12.33 -26.76
C GLY A 113 9.29 -12.68 -25.47
N VAL A 114 9.43 -13.92 -25.01
CA VAL A 114 8.82 -14.37 -23.75
C VAL A 114 9.49 -13.73 -22.54
N GLU A 115 10.81 -13.56 -22.55
CA GLU A 115 11.57 -12.87 -21.50
C GLU A 115 11.10 -11.42 -21.33
N ALA A 116 10.99 -10.68 -22.43
CA ALA A 116 10.52 -9.29 -22.40
C ALA A 116 9.09 -9.18 -21.83
N LEU A 117 8.19 -10.07 -22.25
CA LEU A 117 6.82 -10.12 -21.73
C LEU A 117 6.79 -10.46 -20.23
N ASN A 118 7.55 -11.47 -19.82
CA ASN A 118 7.61 -11.92 -18.44
C ASN A 118 8.23 -10.84 -17.53
N GLY A 119 9.31 -10.19 -17.97
CA GLY A 119 9.94 -9.10 -17.22
C GLY A 119 8.99 -7.95 -16.96
N LEU A 120 8.22 -7.52 -17.98
CA LEU A 120 7.19 -6.49 -17.81
C LEU A 120 6.11 -6.90 -16.80
N LEU A 121 5.65 -8.15 -16.87
CA LEU A 121 4.64 -8.69 -15.94
C LEU A 121 5.16 -8.70 -14.49
N LEU A 122 6.38 -9.19 -14.27
CA LEU A 122 7.01 -9.28 -12.95
C LEU A 122 7.28 -7.89 -12.34
N ILE A 123 7.76 -6.94 -13.14
CA ILE A 123 7.95 -5.55 -12.72
C ILE A 123 6.60 -4.94 -12.30
N GLY A 124 5.56 -5.08 -13.14
CA GLY A 124 4.22 -4.57 -12.82
C GLY A 124 3.59 -5.19 -11.58
N TRP A 125 3.78 -6.50 -11.36
CA TRP A 125 3.32 -7.17 -10.15
C TRP A 125 4.05 -6.63 -8.92
N SER A 126 5.38 -6.52 -8.96
CA SER A 126 6.14 -6.03 -7.80
C SER A 126 5.81 -4.57 -7.43
N ALA A 127 5.56 -3.72 -8.43
CA ALA A 127 5.07 -2.36 -8.22
C ALA A 127 3.69 -2.36 -7.55
N SER A 128 2.77 -3.22 -8.02
CA SER A 128 1.43 -3.37 -7.42
C SER A 128 1.51 -3.86 -5.97
N PHE A 129 2.33 -4.87 -5.69
CA PHE A 129 2.55 -5.38 -4.34
C PHE A 129 3.11 -4.29 -3.40
N THR A 130 4.08 -3.51 -3.90
CA THR A 130 4.65 -2.38 -3.16
C THR A 130 3.59 -1.32 -2.87
N TYR A 131 2.73 -1.01 -3.83
CA TYR A 131 1.61 -0.08 -3.65
C TYR A 131 0.64 -0.57 -2.56
N LEU A 132 0.21 -1.84 -2.60
CA LEU A 132 -0.64 -2.42 -1.57
C LEU A 132 0.02 -2.37 -0.18
N ALA A 133 1.34 -2.62 -0.11
CA ALA A 133 2.09 -2.48 1.13
C ALA A 133 2.08 -1.03 1.63
N MET A 134 2.33 -0.06 0.75
CA MET A 134 2.30 1.37 1.07
C MET A 134 0.94 1.81 1.63
N GLU A 135 -0.16 1.43 0.96
CA GLU A 135 -1.52 1.77 1.35
C GLU A 135 -1.87 1.23 2.75
N ARG A 136 -1.45 -0.01 3.04
CA ARG A 136 -1.66 -0.65 4.35
C ARG A 136 -0.95 0.08 5.50
N TYR A 137 0.22 0.69 5.25
CA TYR A 137 1.04 1.34 6.29
C TYR A 137 0.87 2.87 6.34
N TRP A 138 0.14 3.48 5.39
CA TRP A 138 -0.17 4.91 5.34
C TRP A 138 -0.84 5.50 6.60
N PRO A 139 -1.74 4.79 7.33
CA PRO A 139 -2.49 5.36 8.46
C PRO A 139 -1.63 5.81 9.66
N LEU A 140 -0.33 5.48 9.69
CA LEU A 140 0.59 5.81 10.78
C LEU A 140 1.23 7.20 10.64
N HIS A 141 1.16 7.84 9.46
CA HIS A 141 1.69 9.20 9.26
C HIS A 141 0.72 10.30 9.73
N GLY A 142 -0.58 10.02 9.82
CA GLY A 142 -1.59 11.02 10.18
C GLY A 142 -1.78 11.26 11.69
N LYS A 143 -1.43 10.29 12.55
CA LYS A 143 -1.78 10.35 13.98
C LYS A 143 -0.73 11.03 14.87
N ALA A 144 0.53 11.10 14.44
CA ALA A 144 1.61 11.68 15.23
C ALA A 144 1.55 13.23 15.32
N HIS A 145 0.99 13.89 14.30
CA HIS A 145 0.82 15.35 14.31
C HIS A 145 -0.47 15.80 15.02
N ALA A 146 -1.51 14.96 15.05
CA ALA A 146 -2.75 15.26 15.75
C ALA A 146 -2.58 15.33 17.27
N HIS A 147 -1.78 14.43 17.87
CA HIS A 147 -1.52 14.44 19.31
C HIS A 147 -0.64 15.63 19.76
N ARG A 148 0.25 16.12 18.90
CA ARG A 148 1.07 17.33 19.18
C ARG A 148 0.26 18.62 19.07
N ALA A 149 -0.70 18.68 18.15
CA ALA A 149 -1.61 19.83 18.04
C ALA A 149 -2.61 19.89 19.21
N VAL A 150 -3.10 18.74 19.67
CA VAL A 150 -4.01 18.66 20.84
C VAL A 150 -3.26 18.91 22.16
N GLY A 151 -1.98 18.49 22.27
CA GLY A 151 -1.15 18.78 23.43
C GLY A 151 -0.63 20.22 23.51
N ALA A 152 -0.46 20.90 22.36
CA ALA A 152 -0.04 22.30 22.31
C ALA A 152 -1.21 23.30 22.50
N GLY A 153 -2.46 22.83 22.47
CA GLY A 153 -3.67 23.67 22.60
C GLY A 153 -4.31 23.68 23.99
N LEU A 154 -3.69 23.05 25.01
CA LEU A 154 -4.25 22.92 26.36
C LEU A 154 -3.40 23.61 27.45
N GLU A 155 -2.40 24.41 27.05
CA GLU A 155 -1.57 25.22 27.95
C GLU A 155 -1.55 26.71 27.56
N GLU A 156 -2.56 27.20 26.85
CA GLU A 156 -2.91 28.63 26.89
C GLU A 156 -4.11 28.80 27.81
N ALA A 157 -3.80 29.27 29.01
CA ALA A 157 -4.71 29.64 30.06
C ALA A 157 -5.86 30.51 29.51
N CYS A 158 -7.08 30.17 29.92
CA CYS A 158 -8.26 31.01 29.81
C CYS A 158 -7.91 32.43 30.29
N PRO A 159 -7.94 33.47 29.43
CA PRO A 159 -7.82 34.83 29.92
C PRO A 159 -9.14 35.17 30.60
N GLU A 160 -9.08 35.32 31.92
CA GLU A 160 -10.08 35.99 32.75
C GLU A 160 -10.67 37.20 31.99
N PRO A 161 -11.98 37.23 31.68
CA PRO A 161 -12.55 38.34 30.94
C PRO A 161 -12.59 39.56 31.86
N LYS A 162 -11.68 40.52 31.62
CA LYS A 162 -11.75 41.86 32.22
C LYS A 162 -13.14 42.45 31.96
N ARG A 163 -14.00 42.42 32.98
CA ARG A 163 -15.29 43.12 32.99
C ARG A 163 -15.05 44.61 32.74
N ALA A 164 -15.24 45.03 31.50
CA ALA A 164 -15.35 46.44 31.15
C ALA A 164 -16.58 47.00 31.86
N ARG A 165 -16.34 47.91 32.79
CA ARG A 165 -17.34 48.60 33.60
C ARG A 165 -18.09 49.58 32.69
N PHE A 166 -19.17 49.10 32.07
CA PHE A 166 -19.96 49.88 31.11
C PHE A 166 -21.25 50.39 31.75
N PHE A 167 -21.14 51.29 32.74
CA PHE A 167 -22.29 52.11 33.16
C PHE A 167 -21.82 53.48 33.64
N PRO A 168 -22.30 54.59 33.05
CA PRO A 168 -22.12 55.91 33.62
C PRO A 168 -23.01 56.06 34.86
N GLN A 169 -22.46 56.60 35.96
CA GLN A 169 -23.25 57.05 37.09
C GLN A 169 -24.07 58.27 36.67
N ALA A 170 -25.38 58.11 36.56
CA ALA A 170 -26.32 59.22 36.62
C ALA A 170 -27.11 59.11 37.93
N VAL A 171 -26.92 60.15 38.73
CA VAL A 171 -27.49 60.42 40.05
C VAL A 171 -29.01 60.60 39.96
N THR A 172 -29.74 59.98 40.90
CA THR A 172 -30.90 60.49 41.71
C THR A 172 -31.62 59.26 42.28
N GLN A 173 -31.42 58.86 43.54
CA GLN A 173 -32.23 59.25 44.71
C GLN A 173 -33.74 59.30 44.42
N VAL A 174 -34.51 58.51 45.18
CA VAL A 174 -35.80 58.84 45.84
C VAL A 174 -36.79 57.65 45.85
N GLU A 175 -37.34 57.39 47.05
CA GLU A 175 -38.52 56.57 47.47
C GLU A 175 -38.58 55.07 47.11
N ALA A 176 -38.54 54.13 48.05
CA ALA A 176 -39.46 53.84 49.17
C ALA A 176 -40.76 53.12 48.76
N ASP A 177 -40.92 51.96 49.40
CA ASP A 177 -42.19 51.36 49.86
C ASP A 177 -43.05 50.52 48.90
N GLN A 178 -43.55 49.42 49.48
CA GLN A 178 -44.65 48.53 49.03
C GLN A 178 -44.33 47.62 47.83
N GLY A 179 -44.49 46.29 47.85
CA GLY A 179 -45.38 45.42 48.61
C GLY A 179 -45.91 44.36 47.62
N VAL A 180 -46.26 43.16 48.12
CA VAL A 180 -46.95 42.07 47.38
C VAL A 180 -46.04 41.26 46.43
N GLY A 181 -45.76 39.96 46.58
CA GLY A 181 -46.37 38.88 47.34
C GLY A 181 -46.97 37.87 46.37
N ILE A 182 -46.31 36.72 46.11
CA ILE A 182 -46.96 35.48 45.61
C ILE A 182 -46.16 34.26 46.11
N ALA A 183 -46.87 33.35 46.79
CA ALA A 183 -46.52 31.94 47.01
C ALA A 183 -47.70 31.06 46.46
N PRO A 184 -47.68 29.71 46.54
CA PRO A 184 -47.47 28.80 45.40
C PRO A 184 -48.66 27.86 45.09
N GLY A 185 -48.61 27.18 43.92
CA GLY A 185 -49.21 25.84 43.71
C GLY A 185 -50.35 25.71 42.67
N SER A 186 -50.19 24.76 41.73
CA SER A 186 -51.20 23.75 41.28
C SER A 186 -50.88 23.11 39.90
N ILE A 187 -50.87 21.77 39.84
CA ILE A 187 -51.02 20.82 38.69
C ILE A 187 -52.28 19.97 39.06
N PRO A 188 -53.21 19.46 38.18
CA PRO A 188 -53.00 18.66 36.94
C PRO A 188 -54.02 18.73 35.74
N ASP A 189 -53.58 18.09 34.64
CA ASP A 189 -54.21 17.22 33.60
C ASP A 189 -55.34 17.65 32.63
N ALA A 190 -55.15 17.33 31.34
CA ALA A 190 -56.16 16.77 30.43
C ALA A 190 -55.53 16.26 29.11
N GLU A 191 -55.40 14.94 28.91
CA GLU A 191 -55.77 14.22 27.67
C GLU A 191 -55.31 12.75 27.74
N GLY A 192 -56.25 11.86 28.05
CA GLY A 192 -56.07 10.43 28.04
C GLY A 192 -56.60 9.79 26.76
N LYS A 193 -55.83 8.87 26.17
CA LYS A 193 -56.35 7.67 25.50
C LYS A 193 -55.25 6.63 25.26
N VAL A 194 -55.40 5.49 25.95
CA VAL A 194 -54.72 4.21 25.69
C VAL A 194 -55.81 3.17 25.44
N SER A 195 -55.78 2.47 24.29
CA SER A 195 -56.42 1.16 24.00
C SER A 195 -56.12 0.78 22.53
N SER A 196 -55.36 -0.27 22.16
CA SER A 196 -55.49 -1.74 22.29
C SER A 196 -56.37 -2.45 21.24
N ARG A 197 -55.79 -3.31 20.37
CA ARG A 197 -56.13 -4.76 20.15
C ARG A 197 -55.70 -5.34 18.78
N HIS A 198 -54.94 -6.44 18.80
CA HIS A 198 -55.24 -7.76 18.17
C HIS A 198 -54.10 -8.75 18.52
N GLY A 199 -54.27 -9.79 19.36
CA GLY A 199 -54.81 -11.14 19.04
C GLY A 199 -53.68 -12.05 18.49
N ARG A 200 -53.38 -13.30 18.89
CA ARG A 200 -54.08 -14.36 19.63
C ARG A 200 -53.10 -15.55 19.90
N THR A 201 -53.18 -16.16 21.09
CA THR A 201 -53.03 -17.61 21.45
C THR A 201 -51.82 -18.50 21.04
N LYS A 202 -50.97 -18.80 22.05
CA LYS A 202 -50.72 -20.08 22.79
C LYS A 202 -50.69 -21.48 22.10
N ALA A 203 -49.73 -22.30 22.59
CA ALA A 203 -49.53 -23.78 22.54
C ALA A 203 -48.40 -24.22 21.56
N ILE A 204 -47.48 -25.17 21.80
CA ILE A 204 -47.43 -26.41 22.61
C ILE A 204 -45.99 -26.66 23.13
N ARG A 205 -45.96 -27.48 24.19
CA ARG A 205 -44.87 -28.06 24.98
C ARG A 205 -43.84 -28.89 24.20
#